data_AF-A0A7W1VCD0-F1
#
_entry.id   AF-A0A7W1VCD0-F1
#
_cell.length_a   1.000
_cell.length_b   1.000
_cell.length_c   1.000
_cell.angle_alpha   90.00
_cell.angle_beta   90.00
_cell.angle_gamma   90.00
#
_symmetry.space_group_name_H-M   'P 1'
#
loop_
_entity.id
_entity.type
_entity.pdbx_description
1 polymer ?
#
loop_
_entity_poly.entity_id
_entity_poly.type
_entity_poly.pdbx_seq_one_letter_code
_entity_poly.pdbx_strand_id
1 'polypeptide(L)'
;MAGENIKIQTQIVPLAPRRDEKTTETRGGRRFELRERTDSADRRGDFAEDRQDRTNPSLTDENWLRERTLEELKTIVKAVQLGATDPWQLTDLIFYARHPDMKGVPLTADHQDLLDEWNSVSALLVHPTLNEIKDVIGAQDLIGLVDDRKDLDEAFANASRFKINAGSLNTYTSRYDNVIANAVEWCPGLSPAVLKSLIAQESKFNATVINSYGYAGIAQFGRPAAREVGLNVGIAGSASDERLDPSKAIPGAARLLNIKAKRLGEIAFSRYGQPDGIEFWKFVTAAYNGGEGTVAVAMGHAYRSGLAQARANNLVGVEAVSFARRYASKWENLKIGGTDSPLGLAAARFFPNIAVQKYHEIGNYPSQIMARVAGTFR
;
A
#
# COMPACT_ATOMS: atom_id res chain seq x y z
N MET A 1 -1.78 -48.04 9.66
CA MET A 1 -1.26 -46.78 9.10
C MET A 1 -1.45 -45.70 10.16
N ALA A 2 -0.39 -45.41 10.91
CA ALA A 2 -0.41 -44.46 12.01
C ALA A 2 -0.27 -43.03 11.46
N GLY A 3 -1.22 -42.15 11.80
CA GLY A 3 -1.23 -40.77 11.37
C GLY A 3 -0.29 -39.92 12.22
N GLU A 4 0.66 -39.25 11.58
CA GLU A 4 1.53 -38.27 12.20
C GLU A 4 0.75 -36.99 12.53
N ASN A 5 0.66 -36.69 13.82
CA ASN A 5 0.17 -35.41 14.33
C ASN A 5 1.23 -34.33 14.13
N ILE A 6 1.05 -33.48 13.11
CA ILE A 6 1.86 -32.27 12.96
C ILE A 6 1.38 -31.24 13.99
N LYS A 7 2.11 -31.15 15.12
CA LYS A 7 1.98 -30.05 16.08
C LYS A 7 2.62 -28.79 15.48
N ILE A 8 1.80 -27.83 15.05
CA ILE A 8 2.28 -26.48 14.75
C ILE A 8 2.49 -25.75 16.08
N GLN A 9 3.72 -25.82 16.61
CA GLN A 9 4.15 -24.95 17.70
C GLN A 9 4.39 -23.55 17.13
N THR A 10 3.58 -22.59 17.53
CA THR A 10 3.89 -21.17 17.36
C THR A 10 5.02 -20.82 18.34
N GLN A 11 6.28 -20.96 17.91
CA GLN A 11 7.42 -20.50 18.68
C GLN A 11 7.40 -18.97 18.71
N ILE A 12 7.10 -18.42 19.88
CA ILE A 12 7.44 -17.04 20.22
C ILE A 12 8.96 -17.03 20.37
N VAL A 13 9.67 -16.45 19.40
CA VAL A 13 11.11 -16.27 19.46
C VAL A 13 11.41 -15.18 20.50
N PRO A 14 12.10 -15.49 21.63
CA PRO A 14 12.54 -14.46 22.54
C PRO A 14 13.73 -13.72 21.92
N LEU A 15 13.58 -12.43 21.66
CA LEU A 15 14.68 -11.56 21.27
C LEU A 15 15.60 -11.35 22.48
N ALA A 16 16.90 -11.54 22.25
CA ALA A 16 17.95 -11.38 23.24
C ALA A 16 17.95 -9.96 23.87
N PRO A 17 18.30 -9.83 25.16
CA PRO A 17 18.40 -8.53 25.81
C PRO A 17 19.52 -7.69 25.17
N ARG A 18 19.20 -6.46 24.77
CA ARG A 18 20.20 -5.45 24.38
C ARG A 18 20.98 -5.03 25.62
N ARG A 19 22.31 -5.01 25.49
CA ARG A 19 23.25 -4.43 26.46
C ARG A 19 22.99 -2.92 26.54
N ASP A 20 22.69 -2.43 27.74
CA ASP A 20 22.66 -1.01 28.04
C ASP A 20 24.09 -0.44 28.06
N GLU A 21 24.34 0.54 27.21
CA GLU A 21 25.52 1.39 27.27
C GLU A 21 25.41 2.36 28.45
N LYS A 22 26.31 2.18 29.41
CA LYS A 22 26.63 3.17 30.44
C LYS A 22 27.28 4.39 29.78
N THR A 23 26.65 5.56 29.89
CA THR A 23 27.32 6.85 29.75
C THR A 23 27.45 7.48 31.13
N THR A 24 28.69 7.66 31.59
CA THR A 24 29.03 8.62 32.64
C THR A 24 30.50 9.01 32.49
N GLU A 25 30.68 10.28 32.13
CA GLU A 25 31.77 11.21 32.43
C GLU A 25 33.17 10.66 32.75
N THR A 26 34.17 11.09 31.97
CA THR A 26 35.36 11.68 32.61
C THR A 26 36.03 12.75 31.74
N ARG A 27 36.16 13.90 32.39
CA ARG A 27 36.91 15.12 32.10
C ARG A 27 38.41 14.82 32.00
N GLY A 28 39.10 15.35 30.99
CA GLY A 28 40.57 15.28 30.92
C GLY A 28 41.17 16.00 29.72
N GLY A 29 41.68 17.21 29.92
CA GLY A 29 42.29 18.03 28.87
C GLY A 29 43.67 17.54 28.41
N ARG A 30 44.06 17.97 27.21
CA ARG A 30 45.43 18.14 26.69
C ARG A 30 45.30 18.94 25.39
N ARG A 31 45.78 20.17 25.34
CA ARG A 31 47.16 20.64 25.12
C ARG A 31 47.39 20.91 23.63
N PHE A 32 47.39 22.20 23.33
CA PHE A 32 47.94 22.86 22.15
C PHE A 32 49.23 22.21 21.65
N GLU A 33 49.27 21.86 20.36
CA GLU A 33 50.50 21.91 19.57
C GLU A 33 50.20 22.60 18.23
N LEU A 34 50.74 23.81 18.11
CA LEU A 34 50.99 24.48 16.84
C LEU A 34 51.93 23.60 16.00
N ARG A 35 51.58 23.39 14.74
CA ARG A 35 52.56 23.01 13.73
C ARG A 35 52.39 23.88 12.49
N GLU A 36 53.13 24.98 12.49
CA GLU A 36 53.54 25.68 11.27
C GLU A 36 54.54 24.81 10.50
N ARG A 37 54.37 24.75 9.16
CA ARG A 37 55.43 24.80 8.13
C ARG A 37 54.79 24.56 6.75
N THR A 38 54.62 25.62 5.96
CA THR A 38 55.53 26.15 4.90
C THR A 38 55.43 25.39 3.58
N ASP A 39 54.87 26.11 2.60
CA ASP A 39 55.38 26.35 1.25
C ASP A 39 56.05 25.21 0.49
N SER A 40 55.42 24.85 -0.64
CA SER A 40 56.17 24.61 -1.87
C SER A 40 55.32 24.98 -3.08
N ALA A 41 55.88 25.91 -3.85
CA ALA A 41 55.43 26.47 -5.10
C ALA A 41 55.41 25.46 -6.26
N ASP A 42 55.02 25.98 -7.43
CA ASP A 42 55.09 25.40 -8.78
C ASP A 42 53.99 24.44 -9.20
N ARG A 43 52.98 25.02 -9.88
CA ARG A 43 52.73 24.73 -11.31
C ARG A 43 51.89 25.83 -11.96
N ARG A 44 52.60 26.73 -12.66
CA ARG A 44 52.05 27.53 -13.76
C ARG A 44 51.79 26.60 -14.94
N GLY A 45 50.58 26.66 -15.47
CA GLY A 45 50.18 26.02 -16.71
C GLY A 45 49.05 26.85 -17.31
N ASP A 46 49.45 27.77 -18.19
CA ASP A 46 48.58 28.59 -19.01
C ASP A 46 47.59 27.74 -19.81
N PHE A 47 46.29 27.90 -19.55
CA PHE A 47 45.22 27.63 -20.50
C PHE A 47 44.20 28.76 -20.39
N ALA A 48 44.56 29.89 -21.00
CA ALA A 48 43.60 30.86 -21.48
C ALA A 48 42.92 30.30 -22.74
N GLU A 49 41.71 30.81 -23.00
CA GLU A 49 40.88 30.56 -24.19
C GLU A 49 40.02 29.29 -24.17
N ASP A 50 38.90 29.36 -23.45
CA ASP A 50 37.59 29.32 -24.12
C ASP A 50 36.48 29.86 -23.18
N ARG A 51 36.45 31.18 -22.99
CA ARG A 51 35.31 31.90 -22.37
C ARG A 51 34.30 32.24 -23.46
N GLN A 52 33.68 31.22 -24.05
CA GLN A 52 32.44 31.40 -24.80
C GLN A 52 31.28 31.58 -23.81
N ASP A 53 30.92 32.85 -23.63
CA ASP A 53 29.55 33.35 -23.59
C ASP A 53 28.48 32.38 -23.05
N ARG A 54 28.31 32.38 -21.71
CA ARG A 54 27.11 31.87 -21.05
C ARG A 54 26.40 33.01 -20.33
N THR A 55 25.93 33.98 -21.09
CA THR A 55 24.95 34.98 -20.62
C THR A 55 23.52 34.46 -20.72
N ASN A 56 23.30 33.14 -20.62
CA ASN A 56 21.97 32.62 -20.33
C ASN A 56 21.78 32.70 -18.82
N PRO A 57 20.81 33.48 -18.32
CA PRO A 57 20.49 33.46 -16.90
C PRO A 57 20.13 32.01 -16.57
N SER A 58 20.87 31.39 -15.65
CA SER A 58 20.49 30.09 -15.12
C SER A 58 19.11 30.27 -14.52
N LEU A 59 18.07 29.79 -15.21
CA LEU A 59 16.80 29.51 -14.58
C LEU A 59 17.14 28.78 -13.29
N THR A 60 16.72 29.34 -12.15
CA THR A 60 16.86 28.64 -10.88
C THR A 60 16.24 27.25 -11.05
N ASP A 61 16.77 26.23 -10.37
CA ASP A 61 16.31 24.85 -10.52
C ASP A 61 14.77 24.75 -10.41
N GLU A 62 14.15 25.61 -9.59
CA GLU A 62 12.70 25.76 -9.45
C GLU A 62 12.00 26.28 -10.72
N ASN A 63 12.54 27.30 -11.40
CA ASN A 63 11.96 27.82 -12.63
C ASN A 63 12.05 26.80 -13.77
N TRP A 64 13.18 26.09 -13.86
CA TRP A 64 13.33 25.01 -14.84
C TRP A 64 12.34 23.86 -14.57
N LEU A 65 12.20 23.43 -13.31
CA LEU A 65 11.21 22.42 -12.93
C LEU A 65 9.79 22.87 -13.27
N ARG A 66 9.45 24.13 -12.99
CA ARG A 66 8.14 24.71 -13.31
C ARG A 66 7.86 24.70 -14.81
N GLU A 67 8.80 25.15 -15.63
CA GLU A 67 8.67 25.15 -17.09
C GLU A 67 8.49 23.73 -17.63
N ARG A 68 9.31 22.79 -17.17
CA ARG A 68 9.18 21.38 -17.54
C ARG A 68 7.81 20.80 -17.17
N THR A 69 7.36 21.02 -15.93
CA THR A 69 6.03 20.56 -15.49
C THR A 69 4.92 21.17 -16.35
N LEU A 70 5.03 22.45 -16.72
CA LEU A 70 4.04 23.07 -17.63
C LEU A 70 4.01 22.41 -19.02
N GLU A 71 5.17 22.08 -19.60
CA GLU A 71 5.23 21.39 -20.90
C GLU A 71 4.69 19.94 -20.83
N GLU A 72 4.93 19.25 -19.72
CA GLU A 72 4.39 17.91 -19.48
C GLU A 72 2.85 17.96 -19.34
N LEU A 73 2.32 18.94 -18.59
CA LEU A 73 0.88 19.15 -18.48
C LEU A 73 0.23 19.49 -19.84
N LYS A 74 0.86 20.38 -20.64
CA LYS A 74 0.40 20.67 -22.01
C LYS A 74 0.38 19.42 -22.88
N THR A 75 1.39 18.57 -22.75
CA THR A 75 1.49 17.30 -23.47
C THR A 75 0.36 16.34 -23.09
N ILE A 76 0.05 16.21 -21.80
CA ILE A 76 -1.09 15.41 -21.32
C ILE A 76 -2.41 15.97 -21.86
N VAL A 77 -2.67 17.27 -21.70
CA VAL A 77 -3.91 17.91 -22.17
C VAL A 77 -4.10 17.70 -23.68
N LYS A 78 -3.04 17.88 -24.47
CA LYS A 78 -3.09 17.67 -25.93
C LYS A 78 -3.37 16.21 -26.28
N ALA A 79 -2.76 15.25 -25.57
CA ALA A 79 -3.03 13.83 -25.78
C ALA A 79 -4.50 13.48 -25.46
N VAL A 80 -5.04 14.04 -24.37
CA VAL A 80 -6.46 13.88 -24.01
C VAL A 80 -7.39 14.48 -25.07
N GLN A 81 -7.07 15.67 -25.59
CA GLN A 81 -7.82 16.29 -26.71
C GLN A 81 -7.80 15.42 -27.98
N LEU A 82 -6.75 14.62 -28.18
CA LEU A 82 -6.64 13.65 -29.27
C LEU A 82 -7.30 12.30 -28.95
N GLY A 83 -7.98 12.17 -27.80
CA GLY A 83 -8.72 10.98 -27.39
C GLY A 83 -7.95 10.01 -26.50
N ALA A 84 -6.71 10.32 -26.10
CA ALA A 84 -5.97 9.48 -25.15
C ALA A 84 -6.46 9.76 -23.72
N THR A 85 -7.33 8.89 -23.21
CA THR A 85 -7.91 9.02 -21.86
C THR A 85 -7.34 8.02 -20.86
N ASP A 86 -6.52 7.08 -21.32
CA ASP A 86 -5.90 6.06 -20.48
C ASP A 86 -4.77 6.67 -19.62
N PRO A 87 -4.89 6.69 -18.27
CA PRO A 87 -3.85 7.22 -17.40
C PRO A 87 -2.49 6.54 -17.60
N TRP A 88 -2.47 5.28 -18.00
CA TRP A 88 -1.24 4.52 -18.23
C TRP A 88 -0.51 5.00 -19.47
N GLN A 89 -1.22 5.09 -20.59
CA GLN A 89 -0.68 5.65 -21.83
C GLN A 89 -0.14 7.08 -21.63
N LEU A 90 -0.85 7.90 -20.85
CA LEU A 90 -0.42 9.26 -20.55
C LEU A 90 0.78 9.31 -19.59
N THR A 91 0.87 8.40 -18.63
CA THR A 91 2.04 8.28 -17.76
C THR A 91 3.25 7.83 -18.56
N ASP A 92 3.10 6.82 -19.41
CA ASP A 92 4.13 6.34 -20.32
C ASP A 92 4.60 7.43 -21.28
N LEU A 93 3.68 8.26 -21.79
CA LEU A 93 4.00 9.39 -22.66
C LEU A 93 5.00 10.35 -22.00
N ILE A 94 4.72 10.75 -20.76
CA ILE A 94 5.62 11.65 -20.01
C ILE A 94 6.88 10.92 -19.56
N PHE A 95 6.76 9.70 -19.05
CA PHE A 95 7.90 8.93 -18.59
C PHE A 95 8.92 8.67 -19.71
N TYR A 96 8.49 8.22 -20.89
CA TYR A 96 9.40 7.99 -22.02
C TYR A 96 9.89 9.28 -22.69
N ALA A 97 9.21 10.41 -22.51
CA ALA A 97 9.75 11.70 -22.92
C ALA A 97 10.97 12.09 -22.06
N ARG A 98 10.99 11.65 -20.79
CA ARG A 98 12.09 11.86 -19.84
C ARG A 98 13.19 10.81 -19.98
N HIS A 99 12.81 9.57 -20.29
CA HIS A 99 13.68 8.39 -20.41
C HIS A 99 13.49 7.70 -21.78
N PRO A 100 13.98 8.31 -22.87
CA PRO A 100 13.76 7.80 -24.23
C PRO A 100 14.42 6.44 -24.47
N ASP A 101 15.50 6.14 -23.75
CA ASP A 101 16.22 4.86 -23.73
C ASP A 101 15.39 3.71 -23.15
N MET A 102 14.41 4.03 -22.28
CA MET A 102 13.51 3.05 -21.70
C MET A 102 12.32 2.67 -22.60
N LYS A 103 12.19 3.29 -23.78
CA LYS A 103 11.06 3.06 -24.67
C LYS A 103 11.05 1.61 -25.19
N GLY A 104 10.01 0.86 -24.77
CA GLY A 104 9.86 -0.56 -25.12
C GLY A 104 10.66 -1.52 -24.23
N VAL A 105 11.44 -1.00 -23.29
CA VAL A 105 12.14 -1.79 -22.27
C VAL A 105 11.18 -2.01 -21.09
N PRO A 106 10.96 -3.26 -20.63
CA PRO A 106 10.12 -3.51 -19.47
C PRO A 106 10.79 -2.95 -18.19
N LEU A 107 10.02 -2.23 -17.37
CA LEU A 107 10.44 -1.83 -16.03
C LEU A 107 10.45 -3.06 -15.11
N THR A 108 11.64 -3.52 -14.72
CA THR A 108 11.89 -4.65 -13.81
C THR A 108 12.17 -4.15 -12.39
N ALA A 109 12.38 -5.07 -11.44
CA ALA A 109 12.75 -4.74 -10.06
C ALA A 109 14.12 -4.02 -9.96
N ASP A 110 15.00 -4.18 -10.95
CA ASP A 110 16.30 -3.50 -11.00
C ASP A 110 16.17 -2.00 -11.33
N HIS A 111 15.01 -1.57 -11.82
CA HIS A 111 14.72 -0.19 -12.20
C HIS A 111 13.91 0.55 -11.12
N GLN A 112 14.26 0.39 -9.84
CA GLN A 112 13.44 0.89 -8.72
C GLN A 112 13.25 2.42 -8.76
N ASP A 113 14.31 3.19 -9.04
CA ASP A 113 14.22 4.66 -9.12
C ASP A 113 13.31 5.13 -10.26
N LEU A 114 13.41 4.45 -11.42
CA LEU A 114 12.57 4.72 -12.58
C LEU A 114 11.10 4.35 -12.33
N LEU A 115 10.86 3.25 -11.60
CA LEU A 115 9.51 2.88 -11.16
C LEU A 115 8.93 3.94 -10.22
N ASP A 116 9.72 4.48 -9.32
CA ASP A 116 9.28 5.54 -8.41
C ASP A 116 9.00 6.85 -9.13
N GLU A 117 9.81 7.19 -10.13
CA GLU A 117 9.51 8.32 -11.01
C GLU A 117 8.24 8.10 -11.84
N TRP A 118 8.08 6.94 -12.47
CA TRP A 118 6.89 6.59 -13.24
C TRP A 118 5.62 6.72 -12.38
N ASN A 119 5.66 6.19 -11.15
CA ASN A 119 4.56 6.32 -10.19
C ASN A 119 4.32 7.79 -9.81
N SER A 120 5.38 8.59 -9.66
CA SER A 120 5.28 10.01 -9.34
C SER A 120 4.66 10.81 -10.49
N VAL A 121 5.03 10.52 -11.75
CA VAL A 121 4.41 11.10 -12.94
C VAL A 121 2.92 10.79 -12.97
N SER A 122 2.55 9.53 -12.73
CA SER A 122 1.15 9.11 -12.69
C SER A 122 0.36 9.86 -11.61
N ALA A 123 0.90 9.91 -10.39
CA ALA A 123 0.22 10.45 -9.22
C ALA A 123 0.15 11.99 -9.19
N LEU A 124 1.21 12.68 -9.63
CA LEU A 124 1.35 14.13 -9.48
C LEU A 124 0.97 14.91 -10.74
N LEU A 125 1.05 14.29 -11.93
CA LEU A 125 0.77 14.96 -13.19
C LEU A 125 -0.48 14.40 -13.85
N VAL A 126 -0.49 13.11 -14.16
CA VAL A 126 -1.52 12.53 -15.03
C VAL A 126 -2.89 12.48 -14.36
N HIS A 127 -2.99 11.85 -13.18
CA HIS A 127 -4.27 11.71 -12.50
C HIS A 127 -4.90 13.06 -12.11
N PRO A 128 -4.17 14.03 -11.52
CA PRO A 128 -4.71 15.35 -11.25
C PRO A 128 -5.21 16.04 -12.52
N THR A 129 -4.44 15.99 -13.62
CA THR A 129 -4.85 16.61 -14.90
C THR A 129 -6.13 15.99 -15.46
N LEU A 130 -6.25 14.66 -15.42
CA LEU A 130 -7.46 13.98 -15.88
C LEU A 130 -8.69 14.34 -15.04
N ASN A 131 -8.53 14.49 -13.72
CA ASN A 131 -9.62 14.91 -12.84
C ASN A 131 -10.07 16.34 -13.16
N GLU A 132 -9.13 17.29 -13.29
CA GLU A 132 -9.43 18.68 -13.65
C GLU A 132 -10.13 18.78 -15.02
N ILE A 133 -9.65 18.03 -16.03
CA ILE A 133 -10.28 17.99 -17.35
C ILE A 133 -11.71 17.43 -17.27
N LYS A 134 -11.93 16.37 -16.48
CA LYS A 134 -13.25 15.77 -16.28
C LYS A 134 -14.23 16.76 -15.64
N ASP A 135 -13.75 17.56 -14.69
CA ASP A 135 -14.56 18.59 -14.03
C ASP A 135 -14.88 19.76 -14.97
N VAL A 136 -13.94 20.16 -15.84
CA VAL A 136 -14.12 21.27 -16.79
C VAL A 136 -15.01 20.91 -17.98
N ILE A 137 -14.84 19.72 -18.56
CA ILE A 137 -15.58 19.29 -19.77
C ILE A 137 -16.97 18.72 -19.41
N GLY A 138 -17.20 18.40 -18.13
CA GLY A 138 -18.41 17.75 -17.66
C GLY A 138 -18.34 16.25 -17.92
N ALA A 139 -18.65 15.45 -16.90
CA ALA A 139 -18.57 13.98 -16.93
C ALA A 139 -19.43 13.32 -18.05
N GLN A 140 -20.32 14.08 -18.69
CA GLN A 140 -21.22 13.59 -19.73
C GLN A 140 -20.62 13.50 -21.13
N ASP A 141 -19.46 14.09 -21.44
CA ASP A 141 -18.85 13.96 -22.79
C ASP A 141 -17.65 13.00 -22.83
N LEU A 142 -17.16 12.54 -21.67
CA LEU A 142 -16.16 11.47 -21.53
C LEU A 142 -16.84 10.12 -21.22
N ILE A 143 -17.95 9.83 -21.91
CA ILE A 143 -18.82 8.65 -21.75
C ILE A 143 -17.97 7.38 -21.93
N GLY A 144 -17.57 6.79 -20.81
CA GLY A 144 -16.76 5.58 -20.74
C GLY A 144 -15.90 5.49 -19.48
N LEU A 145 -15.63 6.63 -18.83
CA LEU A 145 -14.94 6.66 -17.53
C LEU A 145 -15.94 6.41 -16.41
N VAL A 146 -16.11 5.11 -16.12
CA VAL A 146 -16.68 4.45 -14.94
C VAL A 146 -16.97 5.42 -13.78
N ASP A 147 -18.22 5.44 -13.32
CA ASP A 147 -18.61 6.09 -12.08
C ASP A 147 -18.07 5.25 -10.91
N ASP A 148 -16.79 5.47 -10.56
CA ASP A 148 -16.02 4.68 -9.58
C ASP A 148 -16.74 4.49 -8.23
N ARG A 149 -17.68 5.39 -7.90
CA ARG A 149 -18.50 5.28 -6.68
C ARG A 149 -19.53 4.15 -6.76
N LYS A 150 -20.15 3.94 -7.93
CA LYS A 150 -21.13 2.86 -8.11
C LYS A 150 -20.48 1.49 -8.06
N ASP A 151 -19.27 1.37 -8.62
CA ASP A 151 -18.53 0.11 -8.61
C ASP A 151 -18.13 -0.31 -7.19
N LEU A 152 -17.78 0.65 -6.32
CA LEU A 152 -17.45 0.35 -4.94
C LEU A 152 -18.69 -0.08 -4.14
N ASP A 153 -19.81 0.62 -4.29
CA ASP A 153 -21.08 0.25 -3.63
C ASP A 153 -21.57 -1.12 -4.11
N GLU A 154 -21.43 -1.42 -5.41
CA GLU A 154 -21.72 -2.74 -5.96
C GLU A 154 -20.76 -3.80 -5.43
N ALA A 155 -19.47 -3.50 -5.28
CA ALA A 155 -18.50 -4.41 -4.68
C ALA A 155 -18.85 -4.74 -3.24
N PHE A 156 -19.26 -3.74 -2.43
CA PHE A 156 -19.78 -3.97 -1.08
C PHE A 156 -21.04 -4.83 -1.09
N ALA A 157 -21.98 -4.54 -1.99
CA ALA A 157 -23.20 -5.34 -2.12
C ALA A 157 -22.89 -6.79 -2.52
N ASN A 158 -21.98 -7.01 -3.47
CA ASN A 158 -21.59 -8.34 -3.91
C ASN A 158 -20.79 -9.10 -2.84
N ALA A 159 -19.94 -8.41 -2.08
CA ALA A 159 -19.24 -8.97 -0.94
C ALA A 159 -20.20 -9.43 0.17
N SER A 160 -21.34 -8.75 0.34
CA SER A 160 -22.37 -9.14 1.31
C SER A 160 -23.14 -10.42 0.91
N ARG A 161 -23.20 -10.74 -0.39
CA ARG A 161 -23.95 -11.89 -0.93
C ARG A 161 -23.24 -13.22 -0.76
N PHE A 162 -21.98 -13.22 -0.33
CA PHE A 162 -21.23 -14.44 -0.08
C PHE A 162 -21.90 -15.24 1.06
N LYS A 163 -22.53 -16.36 0.73
CA LYS A 163 -23.20 -17.23 1.71
C LYS A 163 -22.16 -17.85 2.64
N ILE A 164 -22.21 -17.44 3.89
CA ILE A 164 -21.32 -17.94 4.94
C ILE A 164 -21.95 -19.20 5.53
N ASN A 165 -21.18 -20.29 5.57
CA ASN A 165 -21.56 -21.48 6.32
C ASN A 165 -21.44 -21.18 7.82
N ALA A 166 -22.48 -20.56 8.38
CA ALA A 166 -22.53 -20.12 9.79
C ALA A 166 -22.24 -21.25 10.79
N GLY A 167 -22.49 -22.51 10.42
CA GLY A 167 -22.26 -23.67 11.28
C GLY A 167 -20.82 -23.85 11.77
N SER A 168 -19.82 -23.36 11.04
CA SER A 168 -18.41 -23.56 11.42
C SER A 168 -17.85 -22.52 12.40
N LEU A 169 -18.49 -21.35 12.54
CA LEU A 169 -18.03 -20.30 13.47
C LEU A 169 -18.55 -20.49 14.91
N ASN A 170 -19.47 -21.45 15.11
CA ASN A 170 -20.06 -21.76 16.42
C ASN A 170 -19.09 -22.39 17.42
N THR A 171 -17.89 -22.83 16.99
CA THR A 171 -16.87 -23.34 17.91
C THR A 171 -16.20 -22.23 18.73
N TYR A 172 -16.34 -20.98 18.31
CA TYR A 172 -15.89 -19.79 19.06
C TYR A 172 -17.11 -18.96 19.47
N THR A 173 -18.00 -19.47 20.32
CA THR A 173 -19.01 -18.63 20.96
C THR A 173 -18.30 -17.56 21.78
N SER A 174 -18.43 -16.30 21.34
CA SER A 174 -17.74 -15.18 21.96
C SER A 174 -18.77 -14.37 22.73
N ARG A 175 -18.41 -13.94 23.96
CA ARG A 175 -19.22 -12.99 24.73
C ARG A 175 -19.47 -11.66 24.00
N TYR A 176 -18.77 -11.43 22.89
CA TYR A 176 -18.86 -10.23 22.06
C TYR A 176 -19.76 -10.39 20.84
N ASP A 177 -20.42 -11.54 20.63
CA ASP A 177 -21.19 -11.80 19.40
C ASP A 177 -22.27 -10.74 19.13
N ASN A 178 -22.98 -10.26 20.17
CA ASN A 178 -23.94 -9.16 20.03
C ASN A 178 -23.28 -7.84 19.62
N VAL A 179 -22.11 -7.53 20.19
CA VAL A 179 -21.36 -6.30 19.85
C VAL A 179 -20.86 -6.37 18.41
N ILE A 180 -20.40 -7.54 17.97
CA ILE A 180 -19.96 -7.79 16.58
C ILE A 180 -21.13 -7.65 15.61
N ALA A 181 -22.29 -8.24 15.93
CA ALA A 181 -23.48 -8.16 15.09
C ALA A 181 -23.94 -6.71 14.86
N ASN A 182 -23.86 -5.86 15.88
CA ASN A 182 -24.19 -4.43 15.74
C ASN A 182 -23.05 -3.64 15.06
N ALA A 183 -21.79 -4.02 15.32
CA ALA A 183 -20.64 -3.28 14.79
C ALA A 183 -20.57 -3.29 13.26
N VAL A 184 -21.06 -4.33 12.59
CA VAL A 184 -20.99 -4.39 11.12
C VAL A 184 -21.87 -3.34 10.42
N GLU A 185 -22.83 -2.72 11.12
CA GLU A 185 -23.60 -1.59 10.59
C GLU A 185 -22.72 -0.40 10.19
N TRP A 186 -21.53 -0.28 10.79
CA TRP A 186 -20.56 0.78 10.49
C TRP A 186 -19.78 0.55 9.17
N CYS A 187 -19.91 -0.62 8.56
CA CYS A 187 -19.23 -0.99 7.33
C CYS A 187 -20.18 -1.78 6.43
N PRO A 188 -20.88 -1.11 5.49
CA PRO A 188 -21.78 -1.77 4.55
C PRO A 188 -21.13 -2.98 3.89
N GLY A 189 -21.86 -4.08 3.81
CA GLY A 189 -21.38 -5.35 3.23
C GLY A 189 -20.39 -6.16 4.08
N LEU A 190 -19.95 -5.66 5.24
CA LEU A 190 -19.16 -6.44 6.20
C LEU A 190 -20.05 -7.48 6.87
N SER A 191 -19.63 -8.74 6.83
CA SER A 191 -20.34 -9.79 7.58
C SER A 191 -19.81 -9.89 9.02
N PRO A 192 -20.67 -10.25 9.99
CA PRO A 192 -20.24 -10.53 11.36
C PRO A 192 -19.13 -11.59 11.42
N ALA A 193 -19.17 -12.58 10.53
CA ALA A 193 -18.18 -13.64 10.43
C ALA A 193 -16.79 -13.13 10.04
N VAL A 194 -16.68 -12.20 9.09
CA VAL A 194 -15.40 -11.58 8.71
C VAL A 194 -14.83 -10.80 9.89
N LEU A 195 -15.64 -9.95 10.54
CA LEU A 195 -15.20 -9.16 11.68
C LEU A 195 -14.79 -10.04 12.87
N LYS A 196 -15.58 -11.07 13.17
CA LYS A 196 -15.28 -12.08 14.20
C LYS A 196 -13.97 -12.82 13.92
N SER A 197 -13.73 -13.18 12.66
CA SER A 197 -12.51 -13.87 12.23
C SER A 197 -11.27 -12.97 12.30
N LEU A 198 -11.43 -11.67 11.99
CA LEU A 198 -10.38 -10.66 12.18
C LEU A 198 -10.03 -10.51 13.66
N ILE A 199 -11.02 -10.34 14.53
CA ILE A 199 -10.79 -10.22 15.97
C ILE A 199 -10.10 -11.47 16.55
N ALA A 200 -10.51 -12.65 16.09
CA ALA A 200 -9.87 -13.91 16.47
C ALA A 200 -8.39 -13.94 16.03
N GLN A 201 -8.09 -13.45 14.82
CA GLN A 201 -6.73 -13.33 14.32
C GLN A 201 -5.88 -12.37 15.15
N GLU A 202 -6.43 -11.20 15.51
CA GLU A 202 -5.70 -10.13 16.17
C GLU A 202 -5.35 -10.45 17.62
N SER A 203 -6.31 -10.94 18.40
CA SER A 203 -6.15 -11.04 19.86
C SER A 203 -6.65 -12.34 20.46
N LYS A 204 -7.22 -13.25 19.64
CA LYS A 204 -8.01 -14.39 20.14
C LYS A 204 -9.10 -13.94 21.11
N PHE A 205 -9.74 -12.81 20.81
CA PHE A 205 -10.73 -12.12 21.66
C PHE A 205 -10.20 -11.61 23.01
N ASN A 206 -8.89 -11.43 23.18
CA ASN A 206 -8.33 -10.83 24.38
C ASN A 206 -8.42 -9.30 24.33
N ALA A 207 -9.31 -8.73 25.13
CA ALA A 207 -9.56 -7.30 25.21
C ALA A 207 -8.42 -6.46 25.79
N THR A 208 -7.51 -7.06 26.55
CA THR A 208 -6.51 -6.32 27.33
C THR A 208 -5.08 -6.50 26.83
N VAL A 209 -4.89 -7.24 25.73
CA VAL A 209 -3.55 -7.52 25.20
C VAL A 209 -2.92 -6.29 24.56
N ILE A 210 -1.67 -6.02 24.92
CA ILE A 210 -0.84 -4.96 24.33
C ILE A 210 0.46 -5.61 23.86
N ASN A 211 0.80 -5.44 22.59
CA ASN A 211 2.04 -6.00 22.05
C ASN A 211 3.23 -5.03 22.21
N SER A 212 4.45 -5.51 21.92
CA SER A 212 5.68 -4.73 22.03
C SER A 212 5.75 -3.52 21.08
N TYR A 213 4.90 -3.48 20.06
CA TYR A 213 4.80 -2.37 19.10
C TYR A 213 3.72 -1.36 19.50
N GLY A 214 3.08 -1.54 20.65
CA GLY A 214 2.07 -0.62 21.19
C GLY A 214 0.68 -0.76 20.57
N TYR A 215 0.43 -1.81 19.80
CA TYR A 215 -0.93 -2.17 19.38
C TYR A 215 -1.67 -2.77 20.58
N ALA A 216 -2.92 -2.38 20.75
CA ALA A 216 -3.67 -2.68 21.97
C ALA A 216 -5.09 -3.17 21.70
N GLY A 217 -5.55 -4.03 22.59
CA GLY A 217 -6.93 -4.43 22.73
C GLY A 217 -7.41 -5.48 21.76
N ILE A 218 -8.72 -5.70 21.75
CA ILE A 218 -9.33 -6.84 21.06
C ILE A 218 -9.12 -6.81 19.52
N ALA A 219 -9.00 -5.62 18.96
CA ALA A 219 -8.78 -5.38 17.53
C ALA A 219 -7.33 -4.99 17.19
N GLN A 220 -6.44 -5.00 18.19
CA GLN A 220 -5.03 -4.62 18.07
C GLN A 220 -4.83 -3.32 17.28
N PHE A 221 -5.31 -2.19 17.81
CA PHE A 221 -5.08 -0.90 17.16
C PHE A 221 -3.75 -0.27 17.54
N GLY A 222 -3.03 0.23 16.52
CA GLY A 222 -2.04 1.29 16.73
C GLY A 222 -2.74 2.60 17.12
N ARG A 223 -2.02 3.49 17.84
CA ARG A 223 -2.60 4.76 18.33
C ARG A 223 -3.15 5.65 17.20
N PRO A 224 -2.50 5.81 16.03
CA PRO A 224 -3.05 6.62 14.94
C PRO A 224 -4.38 6.06 14.40
N ALA A 225 -4.43 4.75 14.14
CA ALA A 225 -5.63 4.08 13.63
C ALA A 225 -6.80 4.14 14.63
N ALA A 226 -6.52 4.01 15.93
CA ALA A 226 -7.53 4.17 16.97
C ALA A 226 -8.15 5.59 16.98
N ARG A 227 -7.32 6.64 16.87
CA ARG A 227 -7.82 8.02 16.77
C ARG A 227 -8.64 8.25 15.51
N GLU A 228 -8.20 7.67 14.39
CA GLU A 228 -8.89 7.74 13.10
C GLU A 228 -10.33 7.21 13.17
N VAL A 229 -10.58 6.21 14.03
CA VAL A 229 -11.93 5.66 14.25
C VAL A 229 -12.62 6.20 15.50
N GLY A 230 -12.11 7.31 16.03
CA GLY A 230 -12.70 8.10 17.12
C GLY A 230 -12.45 7.55 18.53
N LEU A 231 -11.46 6.69 18.73
CA LEU A 231 -11.11 6.18 20.06
C LEU A 231 -10.14 7.11 20.78
N ASN A 232 -10.35 7.29 22.08
CA ASN A 232 -9.39 7.91 22.97
C ASN A 232 -8.26 6.93 23.32
N VAL A 233 -7.01 7.36 23.10
CA VAL A 233 -5.81 6.52 23.22
C VAL A 233 -4.92 6.95 24.38
N GLY A 234 -5.53 7.22 25.55
CA GLY A 234 -4.95 7.86 26.73
C GLY A 234 -3.59 7.31 27.22
N ILE A 235 -3.50 6.92 28.48
CA ILE A 235 -2.29 6.25 28.98
C ILE A 235 -2.40 4.77 28.59
N ALA A 236 -1.42 4.24 27.87
CA ALA A 236 -1.42 2.85 27.43
C ALA A 236 -1.58 1.90 28.61
N GLY A 237 -2.50 0.93 28.51
CA GLY A 237 -2.80 -0.01 29.59
C GLY A 237 -3.75 0.50 30.68
N SER A 238 -4.15 1.77 30.64
CA SER A 238 -5.10 2.33 31.60
C SER A 238 -6.55 2.24 31.10
N ALA A 239 -7.51 2.47 32.00
CA ALA A 239 -8.94 2.58 31.64
C ALA A 239 -9.24 3.75 30.68
N SER A 240 -8.33 4.71 30.52
CA SER A 240 -8.46 5.80 29.56
C SER A 240 -8.07 5.43 28.12
N ASP A 241 -7.50 4.23 27.91
CA ASP A 241 -7.18 3.71 26.59
C ASP A 241 -8.35 2.86 26.06
N GLU A 242 -9.23 3.50 25.30
CA GLU A 242 -10.47 2.89 24.78
C GLU A 242 -10.23 1.76 23.77
N ARG A 243 -8.98 1.58 23.33
CA ARG A 243 -8.59 0.37 22.58
C ARG A 243 -8.84 -0.89 23.40
N LEU A 244 -8.75 -0.81 24.73
CA LEU A 244 -8.95 -1.92 25.67
C LEU A 244 -10.42 -2.17 26.01
N ASP A 245 -11.35 -1.32 25.54
CA ASP A 245 -12.79 -1.46 25.75
C ASP A 245 -13.43 -2.14 24.52
N PRO A 246 -13.86 -3.42 24.59
CA PRO A 246 -14.45 -4.12 23.46
C PRO A 246 -15.72 -3.46 22.90
N SER A 247 -16.49 -2.77 23.74
CA SER A 247 -17.72 -2.09 23.30
C SER A 247 -17.43 -0.93 22.35
N LYS A 248 -16.22 -0.37 22.39
CA LYS A 248 -15.75 0.71 21.51
C LYS A 248 -14.80 0.20 20.42
N ALA A 249 -13.87 -0.68 20.78
CA ALA A 249 -12.85 -1.19 19.87
C ALA A 249 -13.43 -2.05 18.74
N ILE A 250 -14.47 -2.87 19.01
CA ILE A 250 -15.10 -3.70 17.97
C ILE A 250 -15.81 -2.84 16.91
N PRO A 251 -16.69 -1.88 17.26
CA PRO A 251 -17.20 -0.90 16.29
C PRO A 251 -16.10 -0.09 15.60
N GLY A 252 -15.04 0.27 16.33
CA GLY A 252 -13.86 0.89 15.75
C GLY A 252 -13.23 0.06 14.63
N ALA A 253 -13.21 -1.27 14.77
CA ALA A 253 -12.58 -2.15 13.77
C ALA A 253 -13.40 -2.22 12.49
N ALA A 254 -14.73 -2.28 12.62
CA ALA A 254 -15.63 -2.15 11.49
C ALA A 254 -15.46 -0.80 10.77
N ARG A 255 -15.41 0.32 11.52
CA ARG A 255 -15.13 1.64 10.95
C ARG A 255 -13.80 1.70 10.22
N LEU A 256 -12.74 1.11 10.79
CA LEU A 256 -11.43 1.10 10.14
C LEU A 256 -11.47 0.33 8.83
N LEU A 257 -12.07 -0.87 8.81
CA LEU A 257 -12.24 -1.64 7.58
C LEU A 257 -12.98 -0.86 6.50
N ASN A 258 -14.03 -0.11 6.86
CA ASN A 258 -14.75 0.76 5.92
C ASN A 258 -13.84 1.86 5.34
N ILE A 259 -13.05 2.53 6.19
CA ILE A 259 -12.07 3.54 5.75
C ILE A 259 -11.04 2.92 4.81
N LYS A 260 -10.49 1.75 5.15
CA LYS A 260 -9.53 1.02 4.30
C LYS A 260 -10.14 0.66 2.95
N ALA A 261 -11.37 0.15 2.94
CA ALA A 261 -12.07 -0.21 1.71
C ALA A 261 -12.29 1.01 0.79
N LYS A 262 -12.75 2.15 1.34
CA LYS A 262 -12.93 3.39 0.57
C LYS A 262 -11.63 3.89 -0.04
N ARG A 263 -10.57 3.97 0.77
CA ARG A 263 -9.24 4.38 0.29
C ARG A 263 -8.69 3.46 -0.78
N LEU A 264 -8.82 2.15 -0.61
CA LEU A 264 -8.45 1.20 -1.67
C LEU A 264 -9.27 1.41 -2.94
N GLY A 265 -10.57 1.69 -2.81
CA GLY A 265 -11.43 2.10 -3.93
C GLY A 265 -10.83 3.24 -4.75
N GLU A 266 -10.40 4.29 -4.06
CA GLU A 266 -9.83 5.51 -4.65
C GLU A 266 -8.43 5.30 -5.25
N ILE A 267 -7.53 4.66 -4.50
CA ILE A 267 -6.10 4.62 -4.86
C ILE A 267 -5.70 3.38 -5.67
N ALA A 268 -6.51 2.30 -5.63
CA ALA A 268 -6.13 1.01 -6.18
C ALA A 268 -7.20 0.37 -7.06
N PHE A 269 -8.43 0.18 -6.57
CA PHE A 269 -9.43 -0.63 -7.28
C PHE A 269 -9.90 0.02 -8.57
N SER A 270 -10.19 1.32 -8.56
CA SER A 270 -10.53 2.10 -9.77
C SER A 270 -9.42 2.03 -10.85
N ARG A 271 -8.16 1.90 -10.41
CA ARG A 271 -6.98 1.93 -11.29
C ARG A 271 -6.63 0.55 -11.83
N TYR A 272 -6.49 -0.41 -10.92
CA TYR A 272 -5.89 -1.72 -11.17
C TYR A 272 -6.91 -2.83 -11.31
N GLY A 273 -8.20 -2.59 -11.05
CA GLY A 273 -9.27 -3.58 -11.16
C GLY A 273 -9.97 -3.82 -9.82
N GLN A 274 -11.30 -3.85 -9.87
CA GLN A 274 -12.17 -4.02 -8.71
C GLN A 274 -12.23 -5.50 -8.29
N PRO A 275 -11.76 -5.87 -7.07
CA PRO A 275 -12.01 -7.20 -6.53
C PRO A 275 -13.47 -7.32 -6.08
N ASP A 276 -14.00 -8.53 -6.15
CA ASP A 276 -15.38 -8.88 -5.83
C ASP A 276 -15.46 -9.94 -4.73
N GLY A 277 -16.63 -10.06 -4.10
CA GLY A 277 -16.92 -11.17 -3.18
C GLY A 277 -15.88 -11.32 -2.05
N ILE A 278 -15.28 -12.51 -1.98
CA ILE A 278 -14.24 -12.84 -0.99
C ILE A 278 -12.90 -12.17 -1.29
N GLU A 279 -12.59 -11.92 -2.56
CA GLU A 279 -11.34 -11.24 -2.96
C GLU A 279 -11.34 -9.83 -2.39
N PHE A 280 -12.45 -9.10 -2.50
CA PHE A 280 -12.60 -7.77 -1.90
C PHE A 280 -12.16 -7.75 -0.44
N TRP A 281 -12.68 -8.67 0.38
CA TRP A 281 -12.32 -8.74 1.79
C TRP A 281 -10.88 -9.19 2.03
N LYS A 282 -10.25 -9.95 1.13
CA LYS A 282 -8.81 -10.24 1.23
C LYS A 282 -7.99 -8.96 1.07
N PHE A 283 -8.30 -8.12 0.08
CA PHE A 283 -7.59 -6.84 -0.11
C PHE A 283 -7.79 -5.89 1.08
N VAL A 284 -9.03 -5.75 1.57
CA VAL A 284 -9.33 -4.85 2.69
C VAL A 284 -8.66 -5.31 3.99
N THR A 285 -8.70 -6.61 4.30
CA THR A 285 -8.03 -7.16 5.50
C THR A 285 -6.51 -7.17 5.37
N ALA A 286 -5.96 -7.31 4.15
CA ALA A 286 -4.54 -7.10 3.92
C ALA A 286 -4.14 -5.64 4.20
N ALA A 287 -4.95 -4.65 3.80
CA ALA A 287 -4.69 -3.25 4.10
C ALA A 287 -4.86 -2.91 5.59
N TYR A 288 -5.71 -3.64 6.31
CA TYR A 288 -5.79 -3.55 7.77
C TYR A 288 -4.45 -3.91 8.43
N ASN A 289 -3.79 -4.98 7.96
CA ASN A 289 -2.52 -5.45 8.51
C ASN A 289 -1.28 -4.71 7.97
N GLY A 290 -1.20 -4.52 6.65
CA GLY A 290 -0.03 -4.03 5.93
C GLY A 290 -0.12 -2.58 5.42
N GLY A 291 -1.26 -1.93 5.60
CA GLY A 291 -1.55 -0.59 5.08
C GLY A 291 -2.03 -0.58 3.63
N GLU A 292 -2.84 0.42 3.29
CA GLU A 292 -3.43 0.62 1.96
C GLU A 292 -2.37 0.82 0.88
N GLY A 293 -1.30 1.56 1.20
CA GLY A 293 -0.21 1.85 0.26
C GLY A 293 0.52 0.61 -0.21
N THR A 294 0.81 -0.33 0.70
CA THR A 294 1.44 -1.61 0.36
C THR A 294 0.57 -2.42 -0.59
N VAL A 295 -0.73 -2.49 -0.32
CA VAL A 295 -1.69 -3.22 -1.16
C VAL A 295 -1.84 -2.55 -2.53
N ALA A 296 -1.94 -1.22 -2.58
CA ALA A 296 -2.04 -0.46 -3.83
C ALA A 296 -0.81 -0.66 -4.73
N VAL A 297 0.40 -0.58 -4.16
CA VAL A 297 1.64 -0.84 -4.91
C VAL A 297 1.68 -2.29 -5.41
N ALA A 298 1.30 -3.26 -4.57
CA ALA A 298 1.23 -4.67 -4.97
C ALA A 298 0.23 -4.89 -6.13
N MET A 299 -0.94 -4.25 -6.10
CA MET A 299 -1.89 -4.28 -7.21
C MET A 299 -1.31 -3.66 -8.49
N GLY A 300 -0.57 -2.56 -8.38
CA GLY A 300 0.11 -1.95 -9.53
C GLY A 300 1.14 -2.88 -10.18
N HIS A 301 1.94 -3.60 -9.37
CA HIS A 301 2.85 -4.63 -9.88
C HIS A 301 2.10 -5.79 -10.52
N ALA A 302 1.03 -6.30 -9.88
CA ALA A 302 0.23 -7.39 -10.42
C ALA A 302 -0.44 -7.00 -11.75
N TYR A 303 -0.90 -5.75 -11.87
CA TYR A 303 -1.48 -5.21 -13.09
C TYR A 303 -0.47 -5.20 -14.25
N ARG A 304 0.77 -4.74 -14.00
CA ARG A 304 1.85 -4.80 -15.01
C ARG A 304 2.18 -6.23 -15.43
N SER A 305 2.24 -7.17 -14.49
CA SER A 305 2.41 -8.59 -14.79
C SER A 305 1.24 -9.12 -15.64
N GLY A 306 0.01 -8.69 -15.33
CA GLY A 306 -1.18 -8.99 -16.12
C GLY A 306 -1.09 -8.45 -17.54
N LEU A 307 -0.61 -7.22 -17.75
CA LEU A 307 -0.37 -6.65 -19.08
C LEU A 307 0.67 -7.44 -19.87
N ALA A 308 1.77 -7.83 -19.23
CA ALA A 308 2.80 -8.65 -19.86
C ALA A 308 2.24 -10.02 -20.31
N GLN A 309 1.44 -10.67 -19.45
CA GLN A 309 0.76 -11.93 -19.79
C GLN A 309 -0.28 -11.74 -20.90
N ALA A 310 -1.03 -10.65 -20.88
CA ALA A 310 -1.99 -10.34 -21.94
C ALA A 310 -1.30 -10.24 -23.31
N ARG A 311 -0.17 -9.52 -23.37
CA ARG A 311 0.65 -9.39 -24.59
C ARG A 311 1.21 -10.74 -25.05
N ALA A 312 1.69 -11.57 -24.13
CA ALA A 312 2.15 -12.93 -24.45
C ALA A 312 1.04 -13.81 -25.06
N ASN A 313 -0.22 -13.49 -24.77
CA ASN A 313 -1.40 -14.14 -25.34
C ASN A 313 -1.99 -13.37 -26.54
N ASN A 314 -1.23 -12.44 -27.15
CA ASN A 314 -1.63 -11.60 -28.29
C ASN A 314 -2.86 -10.71 -28.02
N LEU A 315 -3.19 -10.42 -26.75
CA LEU A 315 -4.22 -9.45 -26.41
C LEU A 315 -3.64 -8.03 -26.51
N VAL A 316 -4.43 -7.10 -27.05
CA VAL A 316 -4.04 -5.69 -27.22
C VAL A 316 -5.16 -4.75 -26.78
N GLY A 317 -4.83 -3.46 -26.62
CA GLY A 317 -5.80 -2.41 -26.30
C GLY A 317 -6.67 -2.74 -25.08
N VAL A 318 -7.99 -2.59 -25.24
CA VAL A 318 -8.98 -2.75 -24.17
C VAL A 318 -9.02 -4.18 -23.60
N GLU A 319 -8.76 -5.19 -24.43
CA GLU A 319 -8.76 -6.59 -24.02
C GLU A 319 -7.59 -6.89 -23.09
N ALA A 320 -6.40 -6.35 -23.42
CA ALA A 320 -5.22 -6.47 -22.57
C ALA A 320 -5.40 -5.76 -21.23
N VAL A 321 -5.96 -4.54 -21.24
CA VAL A 321 -6.27 -3.79 -20.02
C VAL A 321 -7.29 -4.55 -19.16
N SER A 322 -8.34 -5.07 -19.77
CA SER A 322 -9.38 -5.85 -19.07
C SER A 322 -8.81 -7.13 -18.45
N PHE A 323 -7.94 -7.83 -19.19
CA PHE A 323 -7.21 -8.98 -18.66
C PHE A 323 -6.34 -8.58 -17.46
N ALA A 324 -5.54 -7.54 -17.59
CA ALA A 324 -4.65 -7.07 -16.52
C ALA A 324 -5.42 -6.63 -15.27
N ARG A 325 -6.57 -5.97 -15.44
CA ARG A 325 -7.44 -5.58 -14.32
C ARG A 325 -8.00 -6.79 -13.58
N ARG A 326 -8.52 -7.78 -14.32
CA ARG A 326 -9.00 -9.04 -13.74
C ARG A 326 -7.87 -9.83 -13.08
N TYR A 327 -6.66 -9.74 -13.61
CA TYR A 327 -5.49 -10.40 -13.04
C TYR A 327 -5.12 -9.77 -11.70
N ALA A 328 -5.02 -8.45 -11.61
CA ALA A 328 -4.66 -7.74 -10.39
C ALA A 328 -5.75 -7.73 -9.31
N SER A 329 -7.01 -8.01 -9.66
CA SER A 329 -8.11 -8.12 -8.70
C SER A 329 -8.19 -9.47 -7.98
N LYS A 330 -7.23 -10.36 -8.19
CA LYS A 330 -7.11 -11.67 -7.53
C LYS A 330 -5.94 -11.68 -6.55
N TRP A 331 -6.21 -12.01 -5.29
CA TRP A 331 -5.21 -11.98 -4.21
C TRP A 331 -4.05 -12.95 -4.45
N GLU A 332 -4.32 -14.14 -5.02
CA GLU A 332 -3.28 -15.11 -5.37
C GLU A 332 -2.25 -14.55 -6.36
N ASN A 333 -2.67 -13.67 -7.27
CA ASN A 333 -1.78 -13.06 -8.26
C ASN A 333 -0.86 -11.99 -7.65
N LEU A 334 -1.21 -11.44 -6.48
CA LEU A 334 -0.30 -10.59 -5.73
C LEU A 334 0.79 -11.40 -5.03
N LYS A 335 0.55 -12.67 -4.72
CA LYS A 335 1.47 -13.53 -3.94
C LYS A 335 2.33 -14.46 -4.79
N ILE A 336 1.91 -14.75 -6.01
CA ILE A 336 2.62 -15.72 -6.85
C ILE A 336 4.06 -15.24 -7.13
N GLY A 337 5.04 -16.11 -6.84
CA GLY A 337 6.47 -15.77 -6.99
C GLY A 337 7.23 -15.49 -5.69
N GLY A 338 6.59 -15.57 -4.51
CA GLY A 338 7.32 -15.41 -3.24
C GLY A 338 7.75 -13.96 -2.98
N THR A 339 9.00 -13.73 -2.60
CA THR A 339 9.53 -12.38 -2.34
C THR A 339 9.65 -11.53 -3.61
N ASP A 340 9.68 -12.16 -4.78
CA ASP A 340 9.71 -11.48 -6.08
C ASP A 340 8.29 -11.27 -6.65
N SER A 341 7.27 -11.70 -5.91
CA SER A 341 5.86 -11.45 -6.25
C SER A 341 5.53 -9.95 -6.17
N PRO A 342 4.42 -9.51 -6.78
CA PRO A 342 3.93 -8.14 -6.62
C PRO A 342 3.84 -7.66 -5.15
N LEU A 343 3.39 -8.52 -4.23
CA LEU A 343 3.33 -8.22 -2.81
C LEU A 343 4.72 -8.20 -2.17
N GLY A 344 5.61 -9.10 -2.59
CA GLY A 344 6.99 -9.14 -2.10
C GLY A 344 7.78 -7.87 -2.44
N LEU A 345 7.64 -7.39 -3.68
CA LEU A 345 8.21 -6.11 -4.13
C LEU A 345 7.63 -4.93 -3.34
N ALA A 346 6.31 -4.89 -3.13
CA ALA A 346 5.68 -3.86 -2.31
C ALA A 346 6.16 -3.90 -0.85
N ALA A 347 6.31 -5.09 -0.26
CA ALA A 347 6.82 -5.27 1.09
C ALA A 347 8.28 -4.83 1.22
N ALA A 348 9.13 -5.12 0.22
CA ALA A 348 10.51 -4.65 0.17
C ALA A 348 10.61 -3.13 0.15
N ARG A 349 9.71 -2.46 -0.57
CA ARG A 349 9.65 -0.99 -0.63
C ARG A 349 9.31 -0.36 0.73
N PHE A 350 8.26 -0.82 1.39
CA PHE A 350 7.78 -0.19 2.64
C PHE A 350 8.49 -0.71 3.90
N PHE A 351 9.04 -1.91 3.84
CA PHE A 351 9.63 -2.59 4.99
C PHE A 351 10.97 -3.24 4.64
N PRO A 352 11.97 -2.49 4.15
CA PRO A 352 13.20 -3.05 3.56
C PRO A 352 13.94 -4.03 4.50
N ASN A 353 13.96 -3.74 5.80
CA ASN A 353 14.68 -4.58 6.78
C ASN A 353 13.93 -5.85 7.20
N ILE A 354 12.62 -5.95 6.92
CA ILE A 354 11.76 -7.06 7.34
C ILE A 354 10.82 -7.51 6.21
N ALA A 355 11.24 -7.30 4.96
CA ALA A 355 10.41 -7.47 3.77
C ALA A 355 9.82 -8.88 3.67
N VAL A 356 10.66 -9.91 3.88
CA VAL A 356 10.26 -11.33 3.84
C VAL A 356 9.21 -11.63 4.92
N GLN A 357 9.44 -11.15 6.14
CA GLN A 357 8.50 -11.31 7.25
C GLN A 357 7.17 -10.64 6.93
N LYS A 358 7.20 -9.40 6.42
CA LYS A 358 5.99 -8.64 6.08
C LYS A 358 5.25 -9.22 4.88
N TYR A 359 5.95 -9.74 3.88
CA TYR A 359 5.35 -10.50 2.79
C TYR A 359 4.56 -11.70 3.31
N HIS A 360 5.13 -12.51 4.21
CA HIS A 360 4.42 -13.65 4.79
C HIS A 360 3.26 -13.23 5.68
N GLU A 361 3.45 -12.20 6.51
CA GLU A 361 2.41 -11.66 7.39
C GLU A 361 1.22 -11.16 6.55
N ILE A 362 1.45 -10.16 5.69
CA ILE A 362 0.41 -9.53 4.87
C ILE A 362 -0.19 -10.54 3.89
N GLY A 363 0.63 -11.42 3.31
CA GLY A 363 0.20 -12.42 2.34
C GLY A 363 -0.73 -13.48 2.93
N ASN A 364 -0.49 -13.91 4.17
CA ASN A 364 -1.25 -14.99 4.79
C ASN A 364 -2.43 -14.50 5.63
N TYR A 365 -2.31 -13.32 6.24
CA TYR A 365 -3.31 -12.70 7.09
C TYR A 365 -4.75 -12.74 6.50
N PRO A 366 -5.01 -12.21 5.28
CA PRO A 366 -6.36 -12.24 4.69
C PRO A 366 -6.84 -13.66 4.39
N SER A 367 -5.95 -14.54 3.91
CA SER A 367 -6.29 -15.93 3.61
C SER A 367 -6.72 -16.70 4.86
N GLN A 368 -6.06 -16.47 6.00
CA GLN A 368 -6.42 -17.10 7.28
C GLN A 368 -7.79 -16.62 7.79
N ILE A 369 -8.08 -15.32 7.69
CA ILE A 369 -9.40 -14.77 8.06
C ILE A 369 -10.48 -15.38 7.17
N MET A 370 -10.29 -15.36 5.85
CA MET A 370 -11.28 -15.89 4.91
C MET A 370 -11.47 -17.41 5.04
N ALA A 371 -10.42 -18.17 5.37
CA ALA A 371 -10.53 -19.59 5.66
C ALA A 371 -11.39 -19.86 6.91
N ARG A 372 -11.30 -19.03 7.96
CA ARG A 372 -12.20 -19.14 9.13
C ARG A 372 -13.64 -18.85 8.77
N VAL A 373 -13.87 -17.83 7.93
CA VAL A 373 -15.21 -17.48 7.42
C VAL A 373 -15.79 -18.65 6.61
N ALA A 374 -14.99 -19.31 5.79
CA ALA A 374 -15.41 -20.47 5.00
C ALA A 374 -15.57 -21.76 5.82
N GLY A 375 -15.15 -21.76 7.08
CA GLY A 375 -15.12 -22.96 7.92
C GLY A 375 -14.06 -23.99 7.52
N THR A 376 -13.04 -23.56 6.77
CA THR A 376 -11.94 -24.42 6.29
C THR A 376 -10.69 -24.29 7.13
N PHE A 377 -10.64 -23.35 8.08
CA PHE A 377 -9.54 -23.18 9.01
C PHE A 377 -9.67 -24.18 10.17
N ARG A 378 -8.76 -25.15 10.24
CA ARG A 378 -8.68 -26.16 11.30
C ARG A 378 -7.68 -25.78 12.37
#